data_AF-K2AII8-F1
#
_entry.id   AF-K2AII8-F1
#
_cell.length_a   1.000
_cell.length_b   1.000
_cell.length_c   1.000
_cell.angle_alpha   90.00
_cell.angle_beta   90.00
_cell.angle_gamma   90.00
#
_symmetry.space_group_name_H-M   'P 1'
#
loop_
_entity.id
_entity.type
_entity.pdbx_description
1 polymer ?
#
loop_
_entity_poly.entity_id
_entity_poly.type
_entity_poly.pdbx_seq_one_letter_code
_entity_poly.pdbx_strand_id
1 'polypeptide(L)'
;MKYIRNKFVRPLLFALIAGLVLNLSFSGIFPQFFKKANAAYVAYGFSYPIDDYEKESLGNFGEDRENGVFHLGNDIGKVAGTAVYATADGFVKHVGEHTNFGTVVLVEHELPNGEKVVSLYGHLRRKGVRVSEGKKVHRGDTLGYLG
;
A
#
# COMPACT_ATOMS: atom_id res chain seq x y z
N MET A 1 -46.74 45.90 36.38
CA MET A 1 -47.72 45.18 35.54
C MET A 1 -47.02 43.95 34.93
N LYS A 2 -47.48 42.74 35.31
CA LYS A 2 -47.32 41.34 34.80
C LYS A 2 -46.27 40.99 33.70
N TYR A 3 -45.34 40.02 33.95
CA TYR A 3 -45.33 38.57 33.59
C TYR A 3 -45.10 38.29 32.06
N ILE A 4 -44.22 37.39 31.57
CA ILE A 4 -44.19 35.89 31.56
C ILE A 4 -42.80 35.40 30.99
N ARG A 5 -41.95 34.61 31.69
CA ARG A 5 -41.61 33.14 31.62
C ARG A 5 -41.06 32.47 30.31
N ASN A 6 -39.80 31.98 30.42
CA ASN A 6 -39.23 30.62 30.16
C ASN A 6 -38.95 30.01 28.75
N LYS A 7 -37.68 29.57 28.51
CA LYS A 7 -37.17 28.16 28.31
C LYS A 7 -35.74 28.15 27.67
N PHE A 8 -34.69 27.58 28.31
CA PHE A 8 -34.02 26.25 28.05
C PHE A 8 -33.29 26.16 26.66
N VAL A 9 -32.04 25.71 26.41
CA VAL A 9 -31.06 24.79 27.07
C VAL A 9 -29.63 24.93 26.42
N ARG A 10 -28.57 24.75 27.24
CA ARG A 10 -27.18 24.17 27.07
C ARG A 10 -26.04 24.74 26.17
N PRO A 11 -24.77 24.76 26.68
CA PRO A 11 -23.51 25.05 25.95
C PRO A 11 -22.63 23.77 25.70
N LEU A 12 -21.35 23.96 25.32
CA LEU A 12 -20.21 23.01 25.12
C LEU A 12 -19.90 22.67 23.64
N LEU A 13 -18.66 22.53 23.16
CA LEU A 13 -17.42 22.05 23.78
C LEU A 13 -16.16 22.46 22.95
N PHE A 14 -15.07 22.83 23.63
CA PHE A 14 -13.70 22.95 23.12
C PHE A 14 -13.06 21.55 22.95
N ALA A 15 -12.32 21.30 21.87
CA ALA A 15 -11.51 20.09 21.70
C ALA A 15 -10.02 20.43 21.57
N LEU A 16 -9.25 20.15 22.63
CA LEU A 16 -7.80 20.01 22.57
C LEU A 16 -7.34 19.27 23.83
N ILE A 17 -7.01 17.98 23.72
CA ILE A 17 -6.27 17.26 24.79
C ILE A 17 -5.20 16.39 24.16
N ALA A 18 -3.96 16.76 24.48
CA ALA A 18 -2.74 16.00 24.29
C ALA A 18 -2.68 14.82 25.27
N GLY A 19 -2.17 13.68 24.80
CA GLY A 19 -2.05 12.44 25.58
C GLY A 19 -0.89 12.47 26.57
N LEU A 20 -1.23 12.40 27.86
CA LEU A 20 -0.35 12.07 28.98
C LEU A 20 -0.38 10.54 29.18
N VAL A 21 0.78 9.87 29.13
CA VAL A 21 0.89 8.43 29.40
C VAL A 21 1.17 8.21 30.88
N LEU A 22 0.29 7.50 31.57
CA LEU A 22 0.49 6.99 32.92
C LEU A 22 0.49 5.45 32.91
N ASN A 23 1.58 4.89 33.41
CA ASN A 23 1.79 3.46 33.62
C ASN A 23 1.10 3.05 34.93
N LEU A 24 0.11 2.17 34.88
CA LEU A 24 -0.41 1.48 36.07
C LEU A 24 -0.66 0.01 35.75
N SER A 25 0.07 -0.84 36.46
CA SER A 25 -0.12 -2.28 36.57
C SER A 25 -1.46 -2.56 37.25
N PHE A 26 -2.34 -3.32 36.60
CA PHE A 26 -3.54 -3.87 37.24
C PHE A 26 -3.79 -5.31 36.78
N SER A 27 -3.72 -6.20 37.75
CA SER A 27 -4.02 -7.62 37.66
C SER A 27 -5.52 -7.86 37.38
N GLY A 28 -5.78 -8.52 36.25
CA GLY A 28 -6.90 -9.46 36.05
C GLY A 28 -8.31 -8.98 36.37
N ILE A 29 -8.95 -8.29 35.41
CA ILE A 29 -10.37 -8.44 34.97
C ILE A 29 -10.44 -7.77 33.59
N PHE A 30 -10.08 -8.46 32.51
CA PHE A 30 -10.42 -8.12 31.10
C PHE A 30 -10.03 -9.28 30.17
N PRO A 31 -10.79 -10.39 30.10
CA PRO A 31 -10.54 -11.39 29.07
C PRO A 31 -11.22 -10.97 27.76
N GLN A 32 -10.91 -9.80 27.20
CA GLN A 32 -11.38 -9.43 25.85
C GLN A 32 -10.56 -8.35 25.13
N PHE A 33 -9.38 -7.96 25.63
CA PHE A 33 -8.51 -6.98 24.95
C PHE A 33 -7.27 -7.57 24.26
N PHE A 34 -7.09 -8.90 24.32
CA PHE A 34 -6.05 -9.63 23.57
C PHE A 34 -6.63 -10.54 22.48
N LYS A 35 -7.63 -10.05 21.74
CA LYS A 35 -8.02 -10.62 20.44
C LYS A 35 -8.31 -9.54 19.41
N LYS A 36 -7.24 -8.87 19.01
CA LYS A 36 -6.94 -8.61 17.60
C LYS A 36 -5.45 -8.32 17.55
N ALA A 37 -4.64 -9.38 17.45
CA ALA A 37 -3.36 -9.20 16.75
C ALA A 37 -3.72 -8.46 15.47
N ASN A 38 -2.99 -7.38 15.18
CA ASN A 38 -3.13 -6.60 13.96
C ASN A 38 -3.58 -7.53 12.84
N ALA A 39 -4.69 -7.26 12.17
CA ALA A 39 -4.96 -7.96 10.92
C ALA A 39 -3.75 -7.63 10.04
N ALA A 40 -2.74 -8.49 10.07
CA ALA A 40 -1.51 -8.32 9.35
C ALA A 40 -1.94 -8.22 7.90
N TYR A 41 -1.43 -7.23 7.18
CA TYR A 41 -1.77 -7.01 5.78
C TYR A 41 -1.00 -8.05 4.99
N VAL A 42 -1.51 -9.27 5.12
CA VAL A 42 -0.94 -10.49 4.61
C VAL A 42 -1.42 -10.62 3.17
N ALA A 43 -0.47 -10.73 2.25
CA ALA A 43 -0.74 -11.05 0.86
C ALA A 43 -1.10 -12.53 0.74
N TYR A 44 -2.40 -12.83 0.80
CA TYR A 44 -2.93 -14.19 0.58
C TYR A 44 -2.91 -14.61 -0.89
N GLY A 45 -2.67 -13.68 -1.81
CA GLY A 45 -2.57 -13.95 -3.23
C GLY A 45 -2.22 -12.69 -4.01
N PHE A 46 -1.68 -12.90 -5.21
CA PHE A 46 -1.21 -11.85 -6.10
C PHE A 46 -2.10 -11.77 -7.34
N SER A 47 -2.44 -10.55 -7.76
CA SER A 47 -3.07 -10.28 -9.05
C SER A 47 -2.04 -9.74 -10.04
N TYR A 48 -2.37 -9.78 -11.33
CA TYR A 48 -1.57 -9.07 -12.31
C TYR A 48 -1.60 -7.56 -12.06
N PRO A 49 -0.47 -6.86 -12.30
CA PRO A 49 -0.34 -5.43 -12.02
C PRO A 49 -0.88 -4.55 -13.15
N ILE A 50 -1.35 -5.13 -14.26
CA ILE A 50 -1.84 -4.41 -15.42
C ILE A 50 -2.93 -5.22 -16.12
N ASP A 51 -3.86 -4.54 -16.77
CA ASP A 51 -4.95 -5.17 -17.49
C ASP A 51 -4.45 -5.88 -18.75
N ASP A 52 -5.08 -7.02 -19.09
CA ASP A 52 -4.71 -7.87 -20.23
C ASP A 52 -3.20 -8.25 -20.23
N TYR A 53 -2.67 -8.58 -19.04
CA TYR A 53 -1.24 -8.89 -18.80
C TYR A 53 -0.67 -9.95 -19.77
N GLU A 54 -1.37 -11.07 -19.95
CA GLU A 54 -0.90 -12.22 -20.73
C GLU A 54 -0.84 -11.99 -22.25
N LYS A 55 -1.53 -10.96 -22.76
CA LYS A 55 -1.72 -10.80 -24.21
C LYS A 55 -0.57 -10.08 -24.91
N GLU A 56 0.27 -9.37 -24.16
CA GLU A 56 1.23 -8.41 -24.71
C GLU A 56 2.61 -8.56 -24.06
N SER A 57 3.06 -9.79 -23.79
CA SER A 57 4.40 -10.00 -23.23
C SER A 57 5.47 -9.63 -24.26
N LEU A 58 6.36 -8.70 -23.89
CA LEU A 58 7.54 -8.28 -24.66
C LEU A 58 8.80 -9.01 -24.22
N GLY A 59 8.76 -9.69 -23.08
CA GLY A 59 9.83 -10.57 -22.66
C GLY A 59 9.52 -11.20 -21.32
N ASN A 60 9.81 -12.49 -21.21
CA ASN A 60 9.37 -13.30 -20.09
C ASN A 60 10.49 -13.53 -19.08
N PHE A 61 10.12 -13.85 -17.85
CA PHE A 61 11.03 -14.27 -16.82
C PHE A 61 11.81 -15.51 -17.30
N GLY A 62 13.12 -15.48 -17.12
CA GLY A 62 14.01 -16.57 -17.52
C GLY A 62 14.40 -16.58 -19.00
N GLU A 63 13.98 -15.60 -19.79
CA GLU A 63 14.43 -15.45 -21.18
C GLU A 63 15.91 -15.01 -21.22
N ASP A 64 16.74 -15.66 -22.04
CA ASP A 64 18.13 -15.24 -22.25
C ASP A 64 18.17 -13.99 -23.14
N ARG A 65 18.56 -12.86 -22.54
CA ARG A 65 18.63 -11.57 -23.24
C ARG A 65 20.00 -11.31 -23.85
N GLU A 66 21.06 -11.85 -23.25
CA GLU A 66 22.43 -11.66 -23.73
C GLU A 66 23.38 -12.67 -23.09
N ASN A 67 23.79 -13.69 -23.85
CA ASN A 67 24.89 -14.60 -23.50
C ASN A 67 24.83 -15.18 -22.08
N GLY A 68 23.67 -15.68 -21.65
CA GLY A 68 23.46 -16.26 -20.32
C GLY A 68 23.01 -15.27 -19.26
N VAL A 69 22.70 -14.02 -19.64
CA VAL A 69 22.00 -13.06 -18.78
C VAL A 69 20.50 -13.24 -18.95
N PHE A 70 19.88 -13.84 -17.94
CA PHE A 70 18.44 -14.11 -17.94
C PHE A 70 17.61 -12.94 -17.44
N HIS A 71 16.45 -12.75 -18.05
CA HIS A 71 15.49 -11.72 -17.69
C HIS A 71 14.85 -12.03 -16.33
N LEU A 72 14.94 -11.10 -15.39
CA LEU A 72 14.51 -11.29 -13.99
C LEU A 72 13.08 -10.80 -13.71
N GLY A 73 12.30 -10.56 -14.75
CA GLY A 73 10.92 -10.11 -14.64
C GLY A 73 10.13 -10.44 -15.90
N ASN A 74 8.91 -9.91 -15.97
CA ASN A 74 8.09 -9.97 -17.18
C ASN A 74 7.86 -8.55 -17.67
N ASP A 75 8.16 -8.30 -18.93
CA ASP A 75 7.93 -7.03 -19.61
C ASP A 75 6.60 -7.12 -20.35
N ILE A 76 5.65 -6.23 -20.03
CA ILE A 76 4.35 -6.20 -20.68
C ILE A 76 4.23 -4.93 -21.51
N GLY A 77 4.05 -5.11 -22.82
CA GLY A 77 3.86 -4.04 -23.80
C GLY A 77 2.46 -3.44 -23.69
N LYS A 78 2.37 -2.20 -23.23
CA LYS A 78 1.12 -1.43 -23.21
C LYS A 78 1.37 0.00 -23.62
N VAL A 79 0.29 0.69 -23.96
CA VAL A 79 0.34 2.12 -24.30
C VAL A 79 0.81 2.92 -23.08
N ALA A 80 1.70 3.88 -23.30
CA ALA A 80 2.15 4.81 -22.27
C ALA A 80 0.95 5.47 -21.57
N GLY A 81 1.02 5.60 -20.25
CA GLY A 81 -0.11 6.08 -19.45
C GLY A 81 -1.12 5.01 -19.04
N THR A 82 -0.92 3.73 -19.39
CA THR A 82 -1.72 2.63 -18.82
C THR A 82 -1.48 2.54 -17.31
N ALA A 83 -2.55 2.34 -16.53
CA ALA A 83 -2.45 2.26 -15.08
C ALA A 83 -1.73 0.99 -14.62
N VAL A 84 -0.91 1.12 -13.58
CA VAL A 84 -0.20 0.02 -12.92
C VAL A 84 -0.69 -0.10 -11.48
N TYR A 85 -1.04 -1.30 -11.08
CA TYR A 85 -1.71 -1.60 -9.81
C TYR A 85 -0.82 -2.44 -8.89
N ALA A 86 -1.03 -2.30 -7.58
CA ALA A 86 -0.40 -3.16 -6.59
C ALA A 86 -0.92 -4.60 -6.75
N THR A 87 0.00 -5.56 -6.89
CA THR A 87 -0.34 -6.99 -7.06
C THR A 87 -0.92 -7.62 -5.80
N ALA A 88 -0.62 -7.07 -4.62
CA ALA A 88 -1.15 -7.50 -3.34
C ALA A 88 -1.08 -6.37 -2.30
N ASP A 89 -1.68 -6.59 -1.13
CA ASP A 89 -1.55 -5.71 0.03
C ASP A 89 -0.08 -5.61 0.47
N GLY A 90 0.38 -4.41 0.85
CA GLY A 90 1.77 -4.23 1.25
C GLY A 90 2.14 -2.79 1.61
N PHE A 91 3.44 -2.57 1.77
CA PHE A 91 4.03 -1.26 2.06
C PHE A 91 5.01 -0.85 0.97
N VAL A 92 4.85 0.37 0.47
CA VAL A 92 5.77 0.97 -0.49
C VAL A 92 7.10 1.22 0.23
N LYS A 93 8.13 0.49 -0.20
CA LYS A 93 9.48 0.57 0.36
C LYS A 93 10.35 1.58 -0.35
N HIS A 94 10.12 1.78 -1.65
CA HIS A 94 10.90 2.69 -2.45
C HIS A 94 10.09 3.31 -3.58
N VAL A 95 10.36 4.59 -3.85
CA VAL A 95 9.90 5.31 -5.05
C VAL A 95 11.07 6.15 -5.57
N GLY A 96 11.58 5.87 -6.77
CA GLY A 96 12.77 6.56 -7.27
C GLY A 96 13.17 6.19 -8.68
N GLU A 97 14.27 6.79 -9.16
CA GLU A 97 14.88 6.45 -10.45
C GLU A 97 15.90 5.32 -10.25
N HIS A 98 15.95 4.39 -11.20
CA HIS A 98 16.92 3.30 -11.24
C HIS A 98 17.52 3.18 -12.65
N THR A 99 18.85 2.97 -12.72
CA THR A 99 19.65 3.02 -13.96
C THR A 99 19.09 2.19 -15.10
N ASN A 100 18.50 1.02 -14.81
CA ASN A 100 17.97 0.11 -15.85
C ASN A 100 16.45 0.00 -15.88
N PHE A 101 15.75 0.48 -14.84
CA PHE A 101 14.30 0.33 -14.72
C PHE A 101 13.56 1.67 -14.82
N GLY A 102 14.26 2.80 -15.01
CA GLY A 102 13.64 4.13 -15.00
C GLY A 102 13.00 4.43 -13.64
N THR A 103 11.84 5.10 -13.65
CA THR A 103 11.08 5.32 -12.42
C THR A 103 10.51 3.99 -11.91
N VAL A 104 10.85 3.63 -10.68
CA VAL A 104 10.43 2.39 -10.01
C VAL A 104 9.58 2.66 -8.78
N VAL A 105 8.70 1.70 -8.49
CA VAL A 105 8.05 1.53 -7.19
C VAL A 105 8.37 0.13 -6.68
N LEU A 106 8.74 -0.01 -5.40
CA LEU A 106 8.91 -1.29 -4.73
C LEU A 106 7.87 -1.44 -3.62
N VAL A 107 7.16 -2.57 -3.58
CA VAL A 107 6.18 -2.89 -2.53
C VAL A 107 6.59 -4.18 -1.82
N GLU A 108 6.77 -4.11 -0.51
CA GLU A 108 7.00 -5.28 0.37
C GLU A 108 5.66 -5.84 0.83
N HIS A 109 5.54 -7.16 0.74
CA HIS A 109 4.38 -7.94 1.11
C HIS A 109 4.77 -8.95 2.19
N GLU A 110 3.93 -9.10 3.21
CA GLU A 110 4.05 -10.16 4.19
C GLU A 110 3.17 -11.35 3.75
N LEU A 111 3.73 -12.55 3.69
CA LEU A 111 3.02 -13.77 3.32
C LEU A 111 2.38 -14.43 4.56
N PRO A 112 1.42 -15.36 4.40
CA PRO A 112 0.75 -16.00 5.55
C PRO A 112 1.67 -16.77 6.50
N ASN A 113 2.84 -17.18 6.00
CA ASN A 113 3.90 -17.84 6.78
C ASN A 113 4.85 -16.85 7.48
N GLY A 114 4.62 -15.53 7.35
CA GLY A 114 5.46 -14.47 7.92
C GLY A 114 6.68 -14.11 7.06
N GLU A 115 6.91 -14.78 5.93
CA GLU A 115 7.97 -14.40 4.99
C GLU A 115 7.63 -13.09 4.28
N LYS A 116 8.67 -12.41 3.79
CA LYS A 116 8.53 -11.15 3.07
C LYS A 116 8.98 -11.30 1.63
N VAL A 117 8.17 -10.81 0.71
CA VAL A 117 8.50 -10.73 -0.72
C VAL A 117 8.31 -9.31 -1.23
N VAL A 118 9.02 -8.95 -2.29
CA VAL A 118 8.96 -7.61 -2.88
C VAL A 118 8.48 -7.70 -4.32
N SER A 119 7.49 -6.91 -4.68
CA SER A 119 7.14 -6.65 -6.07
C SER A 119 7.82 -5.37 -6.57
N LEU A 120 8.37 -5.43 -7.77
CA LEU A 120 9.04 -4.32 -8.45
C LEU A 120 8.19 -3.90 -9.65
N TYR A 121 7.93 -2.60 -9.76
CA TYR A 121 7.21 -2.00 -10.88
C TYR A 121 8.13 -0.99 -11.54
N GLY A 122 8.65 -1.35 -12.72
CA GLY A 122 9.59 -0.53 -13.48
C GLY A 122 8.92 0.23 -14.63
N HIS A 123 9.73 1.08 -15.28
CA HIS A 123 9.38 1.87 -16.45
C HIS A 123 8.12 2.71 -16.27
N LEU A 124 7.89 3.21 -15.04
CA LEU A 124 6.79 4.11 -14.78
C LEU A 124 7.10 5.50 -15.32
N ARG A 125 6.06 6.25 -15.64
CA ARG A 125 6.18 7.68 -15.94
C ARG A 125 6.52 8.41 -14.65
N ARG A 126 7.64 9.16 -14.62
CA ARG A 126 8.07 9.92 -13.43
C ARG A 126 7.00 10.80 -12.79
N LYS A 127 6.23 11.54 -13.61
CA LYS A 127 5.11 12.38 -13.14
C LYS A 127 3.78 11.61 -12.96
N GLY A 128 3.80 10.31 -13.22
CA GLY A 128 2.66 9.40 -13.13
C GLY A 128 2.58 8.63 -11.81
N VAL A 129 3.63 8.61 -10.99
CA VAL A 129 3.60 7.90 -9.70
C VAL A 129 2.57 8.51 -8.74
N ARG A 130 1.77 7.66 -8.08
CA ARG A 130 0.64 8.03 -7.19
C ARG A 130 0.81 7.55 -5.75
N VAL A 131 1.99 7.07 -5.41
CA VAL A 131 2.36 6.59 -4.07
C VAL A 131 3.68 7.19 -3.61
N SER A 132 3.95 7.09 -2.32
CA SER A 132 5.19 7.54 -1.68
C SER A 132 5.73 6.46 -0.75
N GLU A 133 7.01 6.52 -0.42
CA GLU A 133 7.62 5.60 0.56
C GLU A 133 6.87 5.62 1.90
N GLY A 134 6.76 4.44 2.52
CA GLY A 134 5.98 4.23 3.75
C GLY A 134 4.47 4.17 3.54
N LYS A 135 3.96 4.52 2.34
CA LYS A 135 2.54 4.39 2.03
C LYS A 135 2.17 2.92 2.02
N LYS A 136 1.05 2.64 2.66
CA LYS A 136 0.38 1.36 2.57
C LYS A 136 -0.50 1.30 1.33
N VAL A 137 -0.51 0.15 0.67
CA VAL A 137 -1.33 -0.14 -0.50
C VAL A 137 -2.11 -1.42 -0.30
N HIS A 138 -3.29 -1.49 -0.90
CA HIS A 138 -4.10 -2.69 -1.03
C HIS A 138 -3.95 -3.24 -2.45
N ARG A 139 -4.22 -4.53 -2.62
CA ARG A 139 -4.31 -5.15 -3.95
C ARG A 139 -5.26 -4.35 -4.84
N GLY A 140 -4.78 -3.97 -6.03
CA GLY A 140 -5.53 -3.17 -7.00
C GLY A 140 -5.37 -1.66 -6.86
N ASP A 141 -4.73 -1.17 -5.80
CA ASP A 141 -4.43 0.26 -5.67
C ASP A 141 -3.51 0.73 -6.81
N THR A 142 -3.85 1.85 -7.44
CA THR A 142 -3.00 2.44 -8.49
C THR A 142 -1.69 2.95 -7.89
N LEU A 143 -0.58 2.38 -8.34
CA LEU A 143 0.78 2.79 -7.99
C LEU A 143 1.28 3.92 -8.88
N GLY A 144 0.92 3.87 -10.16
CA GLY A 144 1.32 4.85 -11.15
C GLY A 144 0.81 4.51 -12.54
N TYR A 145 1.49 5.06 -13.55
CA TYR A 145 1.18 4.81 -14.95
C TYR A 145 2.47 4.51 -15.71
N LEU A 146 2.39 3.67 -16.73
CA LEU A 146 3.52 3.34 -17.59
C LEU A 146 4.10 4.57 -18.31
N GLY A 147 5.41 4.53 -18.47
CA GLY A 147 6.26 5.54 -19.12
C GLY A 147 6.16 5.57 -20.63
#